data_AF-A0A0C2SHP6-F1
#
_entry.id   AF-A0A0C2SHP6-F1
#
_cell.length_a   1.000
_cell.length_b   1.000
_cell.length_c   1.000
_cell.angle_alpha   90.00
_cell.angle_beta   90.00
_cell.angle_gamma   90.00
#
_symmetry.space_group_name_H-M   'P 1'
#
loop_
_entity.id
_entity.type
_entity.pdbx_description
1 polymer ?
#
loop_
_entity_poly.entity_id
_entity_poly.type
_entity_poly.pdbx_seq_one_letter_code
_entity_poly.pdbx_strand_id
1 'polypeptide(L)'
;MSPAYLNTIQTSCPWILRYLSAAAVLSRKTSSSQSAPGAPPVSSRVRNALREIIKSFSQYQDPITTFLKELYVEFDFEAAQKALKEAVDLVGNDFFLGEFKDDFLDNARYLISEAYCRIHQKIDVSDLSERLE
;
A
#
# COMPACT_ATOMS: atom_id res chain seq x y z
N MET A 1 4.60 15.57 8.26
CA MET A 1 5.78 16.06 7.50
C MET A 1 5.77 17.58 7.51
N SER A 2 6.92 18.24 7.34
CA SER A 2 6.89 19.72 7.27
C SER A 2 6.16 20.17 5.98
N PRO A 3 5.41 21.28 6.00
CA PRO A 3 4.68 21.78 4.83
C PRO A 3 5.61 22.11 3.65
N ALA A 4 6.84 22.51 3.93
CA ALA A 4 7.83 22.86 2.90
C ALA A 4 8.22 21.63 2.05
N TYR A 5 8.43 20.47 2.68
CA TYR A 5 8.77 19.25 1.95
C TYR A 5 7.60 18.76 1.08
N LEU A 6 6.37 18.87 1.57
CA LEU A 6 5.19 18.48 0.78
C LEU A 6 5.02 19.34 -0.46
N ASN A 7 5.18 20.67 -0.34
CA ASN A 7 5.11 21.57 -1.49
C ASN A 7 6.22 21.28 -2.52
N THR A 8 7.47 21.04 -2.09
CA THR A 8 8.55 20.70 -3.02
C THR A 8 8.31 19.36 -3.73
N ILE A 9 7.79 18.36 -3.02
CA ILE A 9 7.43 17.07 -3.63
C ILE A 9 6.28 17.25 -4.64
N GLN A 10 5.26 18.06 -4.30
CA GLN A 10 4.13 18.37 -5.18
C GLN A 10 4.53 19.12 -6.45
N THR A 11 5.53 19.99 -6.36
CA THR A 11 5.85 20.91 -7.47
C THR A 11 7.05 20.47 -8.30
N SER A 12 7.97 19.68 -7.74
CA SER A 12 9.28 19.44 -8.37
C SER A 12 9.71 17.98 -8.45
N CYS A 13 9.26 17.10 -7.54
CA CYS A 13 9.78 15.73 -7.44
C CYS A 13 8.68 14.68 -7.25
N PRO A 14 7.78 14.47 -8.23
CA PRO A 14 6.69 13.50 -8.11
C PRO A 14 7.18 12.04 -8.02
N TRP A 15 8.34 11.73 -8.59
CA TRP A 15 8.92 10.37 -8.63
C TRP A 15 9.29 9.79 -7.27
N ILE A 16 9.59 10.64 -6.27
CA ILE A 16 9.91 10.18 -4.91
C ILE A 16 8.71 9.50 -4.25
N LEU A 17 7.49 9.83 -4.71
CA LEU A 17 6.26 9.30 -4.18
C LEU A 17 6.14 7.80 -4.39
N ARG A 18 6.67 7.28 -5.51
CA ARG A 18 6.75 5.84 -5.78
C ARG A 18 7.48 5.13 -4.66
N TYR A 19 8.69 5.58 -4.34
CA TYR A 19 9.53 4.98 -3.31
C TYR A 19 8.95 5.13 -1.91
N LEU A 20 8.31 6.26 -1.62
CA LEU A 20 7.62 6.45 -0.34
C LEU A 20 6.43 5.49 -0.19
N SER A 21 5.65 5.32 -1.25
CA SER A 21 4.51 4.40 -1.30
C SER A 21 4.96 2.94 -1.20
N ALA A 22 6.01 2.57 -1.95
CA ALA A 22 6.61 1.24 -1.89
C ALA A 22 7.18 0.95 -0.51
N ALA A 23 7.92 1.89 0.08
CA ALA A 23 8.45 1.78 1.43
C ALA A 23 7.34 1.66 2.47
N ALA A 24 6.17 2.27 2.28
CA ALA A 24 5.03 2.10 3.17
C ALA A 24 4.40 0.69 3.10
N VAL A 25 4.38 0.07 1.91
CA VAL A 25 3.95 -1.32 1.73
C VAL A 25 4.98 -2.30 2.32
N LEU A 26 6.27 -2.04 2.09
CA LEU A 26 7.39 -2.86 2.55
C LEU A 26 7.69 -2.70 4.04
N SER A 27 7.41 -1.53 4.64
CA SER A 27 7.57 -1.25 6.07
C SER A 27 6.46 -1.92 6.88
N ARG A 28 6.35 -3.23 6.74
CA ARG A 28 5.74 -4.06 7.76
C ARG A 28 6.83 -4.35 8.77
N LYS A 29 6.69 -3.80 9.98
CA LYS A 29 7.44 -4.34 11.11
C LYS A 29 7.22 -5.84 11.10
N THR A 30 8.30 -6.58 10.93
CA THR A 30 8.33 -8.00 11.21
C THR A 30 7.78 -8.11 12.64
N SER A 31 6.66 -8.78 12.82
CA SER A 31 6.17 -9.12 14.16
C SER A 31 7.06 -10.19 14.82
N SER A 32 8.31 -10.36 14.35
CA SER A 32 9.24 -11.38 14.81
C SER A 32 10.08 -10.96 16.02
N SER A 33 9.90 -9.73 16.55
CA SER A 33 10.44 -9.35 17.85
C SER A 33 9.34 -8.82 18.76
N GLN A 34 8.78 -9.72 19.57
CA GLN A 34 8.17 -9.44 20.88
C GLN A 34 7.40 -8.12 20.98
N SER A 35 6.14 -8.11 20.55
CA SER A 35 5.20 -7.08 20.98
C SER A 35 3.94 -7.76 21.51
N ALA A 36 3.66 -7.45 22.78
CA ALA A 36 2.58 -7.95 23.62
C ALA A 36 1.22 -8.13 22.90
N PRO A 37 0.37 -9.05 23.37
CA PRO A 37 -0.99 -9.19 22.87
C PRO A 37 -1.73 -7.85 23.01
N GLY A 38 -2.08 -7.23 21.87
CA GLY A 38 -2.76 -5.94 21.82
C GLY A 38 -2.03 -4.80 21.11
N ALA A 39 -0.83 -5.01 20.54
CA ALA A 39 -0.20 -3.99 19.70
C ALA A 39 -0.97 -3.78 18.39
N PRO A 40 -1.33 -2.54 18.01
CA PRO A 40 -2.15 -2.28 16.83
C PRO A 40 -1.41 -2.72 15.55
N PRO A 41 -2.08 -3.45 14.63
CA PRO A 41 -1.48 -3.88 13.38
C PRO A 41 -1.28 -2.64 12.50
N VAL A 42 -0.06 -2.46 11.97
CA VAL A 42 0.39 -1.30 11.16
C VAL A 42 0.02 0.07 11.74
N SER A 43 1.01 0.85 12.17
CA SER A 43 0.77 2.15 12.81
C SER A 43 -0.26 2.95 12.02
N SER A 44 -1.42 3.24 12.63
CA SER A 44 -2.50 4.05 12.05
C SER A 44 -2.00 5.36 11.44
N ARG A 45 -0.83 5.83 11.91
CA ARG A 45 -0.07 6.95 11.37
C ARG A 45 0.41 6.75 9.93
N VAL A 46 0.91 5.56 9.57
CA VAL A 46 1.34 5.24 8.20
C VAL A 46 0.14 5.23 7.28
N ARG A 47 -0.97 4.57 7.66
CA ARG A 47 -2.23 4.58 6.90
C ARG A 47 -2.80 5.99 6.72
N ASN A 48 -2.84 6.80 7.79
CA ASN A 48 -3.35 8.16 7.72
C ASN A 48 -2.45 9.07 6.86
N ALA A 49 -1.13 8.97 7.01
CA ALA A 49 -0.19 9.69 6.17
C ALA A 49 -0.33 9.28 4.70
N LEU A 50 -0.49 7.99 4.41
CA LEU A 50 -0.70 7.48 3.05
C LEU A 50 -1.98 8.03 2.43
N ARG A 51 -3.08 8.08 3.20
CA ARG A 51 -4.35 8.68 2.75
C ARG A 51 -4.22 10.16 2.45
N GLU A 52 -3.55 10.91 3.33
CA GLU A 52 -3.33 12.35 3.16
C GLU A 52 -2.46 12.63 1.94
N ILE A 53 -1.42 11.82 1.76
CA ILE A 53 -0.55 11.84 0.58
C ILE A 53 -1.37 11.54 -0.68
N ILE A 54 -2.04 10.39 -0.78
CA ILE A 54 -2.82 9.99 -1.97
C ILE A 54 -3.87 11.03 -2.35
N LYS A 55 -4.53 11.66 -1.37
CA LYS A 55 -5.54 12.70 -1.61
C LYS A 55 -4.95 14.01 -2.13
N SER A 56 -3.69 14.29 -1.83
CA SER A 56 -3.02 15.56 -2.17
C SER A 56 -2.34 15.58 -3.54
N PHE A 57 -2.14 14.43 -4.19
CA PHE A 57 -1.43 14.32 -5.47
C PHE A 57 -2.34 13.82 -6.60
N SER A 58 -3.20 14.69 -7.14
CA SER A 58 -4.05 14.34 -8.30
C SER A 58 -3.29 14.29 -9.64
N GLN A 59 -2.05 14.78 -9.70
CA GLN A 59 -1.33 15.01 -10.95
C GLN A 59 -0.32 13.92 -11.30
N TYR A 60 0.07 13.08 -10.33
CA TYR A 60 0.99 11.97 -10.53
C TYR A 60 0.29 10.67 -10.21
N GLN A 61 0.16 9.81 -11.23
CA GLN A 61 -0.50 8.53 -11.13
C GLN A 61 0.54 7.43 -11.34
N ASP A 62 0.74 6.63 -10.29
CA ASP A 62 1.66 5.49 -10.29
C ASP A 62 0.91 4.23 -9.85
N PRO A 63 1.15 3.06 -10.47
CA PRO A 63 0.47 1.81 -10.11
C PRO A 63 0.47 1.51 -8.60
N ILE A 64 1.55 1.81 -7.88
CA ILE A 64 1.64 1.60 -6.42
C ILE A 64 0.67 2.52 -5.68
N THR A 65 0.61 3.80 -6.10
CA THR A 65 -0.32 4.77 -5.49
C THR A 65 -1.77 4.46 -5.83
N THR A 66 -2.05 3.99 -7.05
CA THR A 66 -3.38 3.57 -7.47
C THR A 66 -3.84 2.37 -6.66
N PHE A 67 -3.01 1.34 -6.49
CA PHE A 67 -3.32 0.19 -5.63
C PHE A 67 -3.76 0.63 -4.22
N LEU A 68 -3.00 1.53 -3.59
CA LEU A 68 -3.29 2.01 -2.24
C LEU A 68 -4.55 2.89 -2.18
N LYS A 69 -4.83 3.65 -3.24
CA LYS A 69 -6.05 4.44 -3.37
C LYS A 69 -7.27 3.53 -3.43
N GLU A 70 -7.27 2.57 -4.35
CA GLU A 70 -8.37 1.63 -4.51
C GLU A 70 -8.59 0.81 -3.23
N LEU A 71 -7.51 0.43 -2.53
CA LEU A 71 -7.61 -0.35 -1.29
C LEU A 71 -8.13 0.44 -0.07
N TYR A 72 -7.74 1.71 0.11
CA TYR A 72 -8.01 2.46 1.36
C TYR A 72 -8.96 3.65 1.25
N VAL A 73 -9.26 4.08 0.03
CA VAL A 73 -10.13 5.22 -0.26
C VAL A 73 -11.40 4.73 -0.93
N GLU A 74 -11.28 4.05 -2.07
CA GLU A 74 -12.44 3.59 -2.85
C GLU A 74 -13.00 2.26 -2.33
N PHE A 75 -12.18 1.46 -1.66
CA PHE A 75 -12.50 0.09 -1.23
C PHE A 75 -12.93 -0.83 -2.40
N ASP A 76 -12.42 -0.56 -3.59
CA ASP A 76 -12.58 -1.39 -4.78
C ASP A 76 -11.45 -2.41 -4.85
N PHE A 77 -11.72 -3.63 -4.37
CA PHE A 77 -10.71 -4.69 -4.32
C PHE A 77 -10.39 -5.28 -5.70
N GLU A 78 -11.33 -5.25 -6.65
CA GLU A 78 -11.10 -5.76 -8.00
C GLU A 78 -10.14 -4.81 -8.74
N ALA A 79 -10.41 -3.50 -8.66
CA ALA A 79 -9.50 -2.48 -9.16
C ALA A 79 -8.14 -2.52 -8.43
N ALA A 80 -8.14 -2.75 -7.11
CA ALA A 80 -6.90 -2.89 -6.34
C ALA A 80 -6.06 -4.09 -6.78
N GLN A 81 -6.66 -5.26 -7.04
CA GLN A 81 -5.92 -6.43 -7.56
C GLN A 81 -5.33 -6.16 -8.95
N LYS A 82 -6.08 -5.49 -9.83
CA LYS A 82 -5.57 -5.11 -11.15
C LYS A 82 -4.37 -4.16 -11.03
N ALA A 83 -4.49 -3.12 -10.22
CA ALA A 83 -3.42 -2.18 -9.97
C ALA A 83 -2.21 -2.83 -9.29
N LEU A 84 -2.43 -3.84 -8.43
CA LEU A 84 -1.35 -4.60 -7.80
C LEU A 84 -0.49 -5.35 -8.83
N LYS A 85 -1.10 -5.98 -9.84
CA LYS A 85 -0.35 -6.67 -10.91
C LYS A 85 0.59 -5.71 -11.63
N GLU A 86 0.07 -4.54 -12.01
CA GLU A 86 0.86 -3.48 -12.64
C GLU A 86 1.96 -2.94 -11.70
N ALA A 87 1.66 -2.80 -10.41
CA ALA A 87 2.62 -2.36 -9.39
C ALA A 87 3.76 -3.36 -9.19
N VAL A 88 3.47 -4.66 -9.20
CA VAL A 88 4.48 -5.73 -9.03
C VAL A 88 5.43 -5.80 -10.21
N ASP A 89 4.91 -5.63 -11.44
CA ASP A 89 5.75 -5.55 -12.63
C ASP A 89 6.63 -4.29 -12.61
N LEU A 90 6.07 -3.16 -12.20
CA LEU A 90 6.82 -1.91 -12.05
C LEU A 90 7.92 -2.04 -11.00
N VAL A 91 7.61 -2.61 -9.83
CA VAL A 91 8.58 -2.85 -8.74
C VAL A 91 9.69 -3.78 -9.22
N GLY A 92 9.35 -4.85 -9.94
CA GLY A 92 10.34 -5.80 -10.47
C GLY A 92 11.27 -5.22 -11.53
N ASN A 93 10.84 -4.18 -12.26
CA ASN A 93 11.63 -3.49 -13.28
C ASN A 93 12.37 -2.25 -12.74
N ASP A 94 12.16 -1.89 -11.47
CA ASP A 94 12.77 -0.71 -10.86
C ASP A 94 14.15 -1.05 -10.26
N PHE A 95 15.14 -0.18 -10.49
CA PHE A 95 16.53 -0.39 -10.07
C PHE A 95 16.70 -0.56 -8.55
N PHE A 96 15.90 0.15 -7.74
CA PHE A 96 16.02 0.09 -6.28
C PHE A 96 15.03 -0.86 -5.62
N LEU A 97 13.88 -1.13 -6.27
CA LEU A 97 12.80 -1.93 -5.70
C LEU A 97 12.80 -3.38 -6.18
N GLY A 98 13.53 -3.71 -7.25
CA GLY A 98 13.50 -5.04 -7.88
C GLY A 98 13.78 -6.20 -6.93
N GLU A 99 14.75 -6.05 -6.03
CA GLU A 99 15.09 -7.10 -5.03
C GLU A 99 13.98 -7.33 -4.00
N PHE A 100 13.08 -6.36 -3.82
CA PHE A 100 11.98 -6.42 -2.85
C PHE A 100 10.64 -6.80 -3.51
N LYS A 101 10.64 -7.25 -4.76
CA LYS A 101 9.40 -7.58 -5.50
C LYS A 101 8.54 -8.61 -4.77
N ASP A 102 9.13 -9.71 -4.33
CA ASP A 102 8.41 -10.80 -3.69
C ASP A 102 7.89 -10.35 -2.31
N ASP A 103 8.73 -9.67 -1.53
CA ASP A 103 8.34 -9.05 -0.25
C ASP A 103 7.20 -8.04 -0.44
N PHE A 104 7.24 -7.24 -1.51
CA PHE A 104 6.19 -6.27 -1.82
C PHE A 104 4.87 -6.98 -2.13
N LEU A 105 4.88 -8.03 -2.95
CA LEU A 105 3.69 -8.80 -3.32
C LEU A 105 3.05 -9.48 -2.10
N ASP A 106 3.84 -10.15 -1.27
CA ASP A 106 3.35 -10.82 -0.06
C ASP A 106 2.80 -9.81 0.95
N ASN A 107 3.46 -8.66 1.09
CA ASN A 107 2.94 -7.59 1.91
C ASN A 107 1.62 -7.05 1.32
N ALA A 108 1.53 -6.80 0.02
CA ALA A 108 0.30 -6.29 -0.58
C ALA A 108 -0.89 -7.25 -0.41
N ARG A 109 -0.71 -8.55 -0.62
CA ARG A 109 -1.75 -9.58 -0.41
C ARG A 109 -2.32 -9.59 1.01
N TYR A 110 -1.44 -9.45 2.00
CA TYR A 110 -1.88 -9.30 3.38
C TYR A 110 -2.65 -8.00 3.61
N LEU A 111 -2.25 -6.87 3.00
CA LEU A 111 -2.98 -5.60 3.17
C LEU A 111 -4.40 -5.71 2.61
N ILE A 112 -4.55 -6.37 1.45
CA ILE A 112 -5.85 -6.70 0.85
C ILE A 112 -6.67 -7.54 1.83
N SER A 113 -6.11 -8.62 2.35
CA SER A 113 -6.76 -9.51 3.31
C SER A 113 -7.18 -8.78 4.58
N GLU A 114 -6.29 -7.98 5.16
CA GLU A 114 -6.55 -7.22 6.39
C GLU A 114 -7.66 -6.19 6.17
N ALA A 115 -7.64 -5.47 5.05
CA ALA A 115 -8.67 -4.50 4.71
C ALA A 115 -10.02 -5.19 4.48
N TYR A 116 -10.03 -6.29 3.74
CA TYR A 116 -11.24 -7.07 3.44
C TYR A 116 -11.88 -7.64 4.71
N CYS A 117 -11.09 -8.28 5.58
CA CYS A 117 -11.56 -8.83 6.85
C CYS A 117 -12.03 -7.76 7.85
N ARG A 118 -11.50 -6.52 7.76
CA ARG A 118 -11.91 -5.44 8.66
C ARG A 118 -13.30 -4.89 8.33
N ILE A 119 -13.72 -4.93 7.07
CA ILE A 119 -15.01 -4.36 6.64
C ILE A 119 -16.12 -5.40 6.47
N HIS A 120 -15.79 -6.69 6.28
CA HIS A 120 -16.77 -7.76 6.13
C HIS A 120 -16.97 -8.51 7.45
N GLN A 121 -18.21 -8.52 7.95
CA GLN A 121 -18.58 -9.20 9.21
C GLN A 121 -18.79 -10.71 9.03
N LYS A 122 -19.05 -11.18 7.80
CA LYS A 122 -19.15 -12.59 7.41
C LYS A 122 -18.33 -12.79 6.14
N ILE A 123 -17.39 -13.71 6.18
CA ILE A 123 -16.42 -13.93 5.11
C ILE A 123 -16.64 -15.33 4.55
N ASP A 124 -16.89 -15.43 3.24
CA ASP A 124 -16.81 -16.70 2.53
C ASP A 124 -15.35 -16.95 2.14
N VAL A 125 -14.85 -18.16 2.44
CA VAL A 125 -13.46 -18.54 2.12
C VAL A 125 -13.23 -18.54 0.61
N SER A 126 -14.27 -18.80 -0.18
CA SER A 126 -14.21 -18.83 -1.64
C SER A 126 -13.98 -17.42 -2.22
N ASP A 127 -14.73 -16.41 -1.76
CA ASP A 127 -14.57 -15.01 -2.20
C ASP A 127 -13.25 -14.39 -1.70
N LEU A 128 -12.75 -14.82 -0.53
CA LEU A 128 -11.42 -14.41 -0.06
C LEU A 128 -10.30 -15.00 -0.93
N SER A 129 -10.43 -16.26 -1.36
CA SER A 129 -9.42 -16.95 -2.18
C SER A 129 -9.28 -16.30 -3.55
N GLU A 130 -10.39 -15.99 -4.23
CA GLU A 130 -10.38 -15.33 -5.55
C GLU A 130 -9.71 -13.95 -5.51
N ARG A 131 -9.81 -13.26 -4.36
CA ARG A 131 -9.21 -11.93 -4.16
C ARG A 131 -7.72 -11.95 -3.77
N LEU A 132 -7.18 -13.14 -3.48
CA LEU A 132 -5.78 -13.34 -3.09
C LEU A 132 -4.88 -13.82 -4.23
N GLU A 133 -5.47 -14.31 -5.33
CA GLU A 133 -4.75 -14.79 -6.52
C GLU A 133 -4.08 -13.65 -7.33
#